data_AF-A0A8C6ZUW6-F1
#
_entry.id   AF-A0A8C6ZUW6-F1
#
_cell.length_a   1.000
_cell.length_b   1.000
_cell.length_c   1.000
_cell.angle_alpha   90.00
_cell.angle_beta   90.00
_cell.angle_gamma   90.00
#
_symmetry.space_group_name_H-M   'P 1'
#
loop_
_entity.id
_entity.type
_entity.pdbx_description
1 polymer ?
#
loop_
_entity_poly.entity_id
_entity_poly.type
_entity_poly.pdbx_seq_one_letter_code
_entity_poly.pdbx_strand_id
1 'polypeptide(L)'
;MQRRQRGISAGLLLLFYEISRVGFQNIPPVTLGTLALNIILFLNPLGPLSEVCISVNESFYRKNWWRLLLSPIHHADDWHLYFNMVSMLWKGIMLERKLGSAWLAYIIAVFSVLIGVVYMALEYALAELLGDPTYKMICAVGFSGVLFALKVLNNHYNPGRFSSVLGMQISNKYACWVELVAIHLVSPGTSFAGHLAGILVGLMYTVGPLKRIMKACYFVLLSTVAFHFSGISYLLEKAFPSCKYYDRPGYEYSTRRNYDVYTGGLTEEEQLERAVLNSLNERGRNHMLGRVGRCFDARPLLLYASKLCSLHRSCRNLKSKNMF
;
A
#
# COMPACT_ATOMS: atom_id res chain seq x y z
N MET A 1 20.65 -8.74 -24.49
CA MET A 1 19.45 -8.03 -25.00
C MET A 1 18.41 -9.06 -25.40
N GLN A 2 17.45 -9.36 -24.53
CA GLN A 2 16.39 -10.32 -24.84
C GLN A 2 15.29 -9.55 -25.58
N ARG A 3 15.08 -9.91 -26.84
CA ARG A 3 14.08 -9.34 -27.75
C ARG A 3 12.70 -9.53 -27.10
N ARG A 4 12.14 -8.47 -26.50
CA ARG A 4 10.78 -8.44 -25.93
C ARG A 4 9.84 -8.86 -27.08
N GLN A 5 9.39 -10.11 -27.07
CA GLN A 5 8.47 -10.61 -28.09
C GLN A 5 7.25 -9.69 -28.07
N ARG A 6 6.95 -9.07 -29.21
CA ARG A 6 5.69 -8.37 -29.49
C ARG A 6 4.55 -9.39 -29.63
N GLY A 7 4.42 -10.28 -28.66
CA GLY A 7 3.27 -11.12 -28.47
C GLY A 7 2.35 -10.48 -27.44
N ILE A 8 1.05 -10.76 -27.55
CA ILE A 8 0.10 -10.46 -26.50
C ILE A 8 0.58 -11.21 -25.24
N SER A 9 0.93 -10.49 -24.17
CA SER A 9 1.40 -11.09 -22.92
C SER A 9 0.27 -11.87 -22.26
N ALA A 10 0.24 -13.19 -22.47
CA ALA A 10 -0.80 -14.07 -21.98
C ALA A 10 -0.94 -13.98 -20.45
N GLY A 11 0.18 -13.88 -19.73
CA GLY A 11 0.17 -13.72 -18.27
C GLY A 11 -0.54 -12.43 -17.82
N LEU A 12 -0.30 -11.30 -18.50
CA LEU A 12 -0.99 -10.05 -18.21
C LEU A 12 -2.49 -10.13 -18.51
N LEU A 13 -2.88 -10.74 -19.65
CA LEU A 13 -4.29 -10.92 -19.98
C LEU A 13 -5.03 -11.78 -18.94
N LEU A 14 -4.43 -12.89 -18.53
CA LEU A 14 -5.00 -13.76 -17.51
C LEU A 14 -5.08 -13.04 -16.15
N LEU A 15 -4.11 -12.18 -15.83
CA LEU A 15 -4.16 -11.36 -14.62
C LEU A 15 -5.34 -10.38 -14.66
N PHE A 16 -5.53 -9.67 -15.78
CA PHE A 16 -6.68 -8.78 -15.94
C PHE A 16 -8.00 -9.53 -15.86
N TYR A 17 -8.10 -10.70 -16.49
CA TYR A 17 -9.26 -11.56 -16.39
C TYR A 17 -9.57 -11.93 -14.93
N GLU A 18 -8.57 -12.34 -14.15
CA GLU A 18 -8.76 -12.71 -12.75
C GLU A 18 -9.16 -11.51 -11.88
N ILE A 19 -8.55 -10.33 -12.09
CA ILE A 19 -8.93 -9.09 -11.41
C ILE A 19 -10.39 -8.71 -11.75
N SER A 20 -10.78 -8.83 -13.01
CA SER A 20 -12.16 -8.58 -13.46
C SER A 20 -13.15 -9.58 -12.87
N ARG A 21 -12.78 -10.87 -12.74
CA ARG A 21 -13.61 -11.88 -12.09
C ARG A 21 -13.85 -11.59 -10.61
N VAL A 22 -12.83 -11.14 -9.89
CA VAL A 22 -12.97 -10.73 -8.49
C VAL A 22 -13.76 -9.42 -8.40
N GLY A 23 -13.54 -8.50 -9.32
CA GLY A 23 -14.16 -7.17 -9.37
C GLY A 23 -13.40 -6.15 -8.52
N PHE A 24 -13.10 -4.98 -9.11
CA PHE A 24 -12.28 -3.94 -8.47
C PHE A 24 -12.84 -3.46 -7.12
N GLN A 25 -14.16 -3.38 -6.99
CA GLN A 25 -14.87 -3.00 -5.76
C GLN A 25 -14.69 -4.01 -4.61
N ASN A 26 -14.34 -5.26 -4.91
CA ASN A 26 -14.15 -6.31 -3.90
C ASN A 26 -12.70 -6.37 -3.41
N ILE A 27 -11.77 -5.72 -4.11
CA ILE A 27 -10.34 -5.72 -3.81
C ILE A 27 -10.04 -4.54 -2.86
N PRO A 28 -9.55 -4.80 -1.64
CA PRO A 28 -9.15 -3.76 -0.71
C PRO A 28 -8.06 -2.83 -1.28
N PRO A 29 -7.99 -1.56 -0.84
CA PRO A 29 -7.23 -0.51 -1.51
C PRO A 29 -5.71 -0.76 -1.54
N VAL A 30 -5.11 -1.33 -0.49
CA VAL A 30 -3.66 -1.57 -0.46
C VAL A 30 -3.29 -2.75 -1.34
N THR A 31 -4.12 -3.79 -1.36
CA THR A 31 -3.99 -4.92 -2.26
C THR A 31 -4.07 -4.44 -3.70
N LEU A 32 -5.10 -3.66 -4.04
CA LEU A 32 -5.26 -3.08 -5.37
C LEU A 32 -4.07 -2.17 -5.75
N GLY A 33 -3.64 -1.30 -4.84
CA GLY A 33 -2.50 -0.42 -5.05
C GLY A 33 -1.19 -1.18 -5.27
N THR A 34 -0.98 -2.28 -4.53
CA THR A 34 0.19 -3.16 -4.71
C THR A 34 0.16 -3.86 -6.06
N LEU A 35 -0.99 -4.38 -6.48
CA LEU A 35 -1.17 -4.97 -7.81
C LEU A 35 -0.87 -3.94 -8.91
N ALA A 36 -1.49 -2.76 -8.82
CA ALA A 36 -1.31 -1.69 -9.79
C ALA A 36 0.15 -1.25 -9.89
N LEU A 37 0.84 -1.06 -8.76
CA LEU A 37 2.25 -0.67 -8.74
C LEU A 37 3.13 -1.68 -9.48
N ASN A 38 2.97 -2.97 -9.20
CA ASN A 38 3.77 -4.01 -9.84
C ASN A 38 3.45 -4.16 -11.34
N ILE A 39 2.18 -4.03 -11.74
CA ILE A 39 1.77 -4.05 -13.15
C ILE A 39 2.35 -2.84 -13.90
N ILE A 40 2.24 -1.64 -13.33
CA ILE A 40 2.75 -0.40 -13.94
C ILE A 40 4.27 -0.48 -14.12
N LEU A 41 5.00 -0.94 -13.11
CA LEU A 41 6.46 -1.09 -13.17
C LEU A 41 6.90 -2.22 -14.10
N PHE A 42 6.09 -3.27 -14.27
CA PHE A 42 6.38 -4.29 -15.28
C PHE A 42 6.22 -3.75 -16.71
N LEU A 43 5.19 -2.94 -16.96
CA LEU A 43 4.98 -2.29 -18.25
C LEU A 43 6.06 -1.22 -18.53
N ASN A 44 6.40 -0.43 -17.50
CA ASN A 44 7.34 0.68 -17.53
C ASN A 44 8.47 0.46 -16.49
N PRO A 45 9.43 -0.43 -16.75
CA PRO A 45 10.51 -0.73 -15.80
C PRO A 45 11.41 0.48 -15.60
N LEU A 46 11.87 0.68 -14.36
CA LEU A 46 12.75 1.81 -14.01
C LEU A 46 14.20 1.59 -14.45
N GLY A 47 14.55 0.36 -14.83
CA GLY A 47 15.85 -0.01 -15.36
C GLY A 47 15.86 -1.46 -15.85
N PRO A 48 16.92 -1.89 -16.54
CA PRO A 48 17.10 -3.30 -16.87
C PRO A 48 17.27 -4.15 -15.61
N LEU A 49 16.92 -5.45 -15.69
CA LEU A 49 16.96 -6.37 -14.55
C LEU A 49 18.32 -6.42 -13.84
N SER A 50 19.43 -6.29 -14.59
CA SER A 50 20.80 -6.26 -14.05
C SER A 50 21.07 -5.06 -13.13
N GLU A 51 20.36 -3.95 -13.29
CA GLU A 51 20.53 -2.72 -12.50
C GLU A 51 19.61 -2.65 -11.28
N VAL A 52 18.53 -3.42 -11.28
CA VAL A 52 17.51 -3.40 -10.20
C VAL A 52 17.55 -4.62 -9.30
N CYS A 53 18.11 -5.75 -9.76
CA CYS A 53 18.20 -6.95 -8.95
C CYS A 53 19.09 -6.79 -7.73
N ILE A 54 18.80 -7.57 -6.69
CA ILE A 54 19.58 -7.61 -5.47
C ILE A 54 20.58 -8.77 -5.52
N SER A 55 21.82 -8.47 -5.12
CA SER A 55 22.88 -9.44 -4.89
C SER A 55 23.80 -8.91 -3.78
N VAL A 56 24.56 -9.78 -3.14
CA VAL A 56 25.52 -9.37 -2.10
C VAL A 56 26.55 -8.39 -2.70
N ASN A 57 27.09 -8.69 -3.88
CA ASN A 57 28.07 -7.84 -4.54
C ASN A 57 27.55 -6.43 -4.82
N GLU A 58 26.35 -6.31 -5.40
CA GLU A 58 25.81 -5.01 -5.77
C GLU A 58 25.33 -4.20 -4.56
N SER A 59 24.64 -4.84 -3.61
CA SER A 59 24.02 -4.11 -2.51
C SER A 59 24.96 -3.92 -1.32
N PHE A 60 25.76 -4.92 -0.95
CA PHE A 60 26.68 -4.82 0.19
C PHE A 60 28.00 -4.17 -0.19
N TYR A 61 28.73 -4.73 -1.16
CA TYR A 61 30.07 -4.23 -1.52
C TYR A 61 30.04 -2.93 -2.32
N ARG A 62 29.15 -2.83 -3.31
CA ARG A 62 28.98 -1.60 -4.13
C ARG A 62 28.03 -0.57 -3.52
N LYS A 63 27.41 -0.87 -2.37
CA LYS A 63 26.52 0.04 -1.62
C LYS A 63 25.31 0.53 -2.42
N ASN A 64 24.82 -0.25 -3.38
CA ASN A 64 23.63 0.09 -4.17
C ASN A 64 22.35 -0.30 -3.41
N TRP A 65 22.07 0.39 -2.30
CA TRP A 65 20.99 0.06 -1.38
C TRP A 65 19.59 0.25 -1.96
N TRP A 66 19.42 1.08 -2.99
CA TRP A 66 18.13 1.27 -3.66
C TRP A 66 17.58 -0.04 -4.28
N ARG A 67 18.45 -1.00 -4.59
CA ARG A 67 18.08 -2.34 -5.07
C ARG A 67 17.23 -3.11 -4.06
N LEU A 68 17.33 -2.82 -2.75
CA LEU A 68 16.46 -3.38 -1.72
C LEU A 68 14.98 -2.97 -1.91
N LEU A 69 14.75 -1.75 -2.42
CA LEU A 69 13.39 -1.25 -2.66
C LEU A 69 12.88 -1.62 -4.06
N LEU A 70 13.76 -1.65 -5.06
CA LEU A 70 13.38 -1.90 -6.45
C LEU A 70 13.24 -3.38 -6.80
N SER A 71 14.08 -4.25 -6.22
CA SER A 71 14.07 -5.68 -6.55
C SER A 71 12.72 -6.37 -6.28
N PRO A 72 11.97 -6.09 -5.20
CA PRO A 72 10.70 -6.78 -4.95
C PRO A 72 9.59 -6.39 -5.93
N ILE A 73 9.70 -5.22 -6.59
CA ILE A 73 8.67 -4.67 -7.46
C ILE A 73 8.98 -4.81 -8.96
N HIS A 74 10.14 -5.38 -9.31
CA HIS A 74 10.49 -5.74 -10.68
C HIS A 74 10.32 -7.24 -10.91
N HIS A 75 9.86 -7.62 -12.10
CA HIS A 75 9.58 -9.00 -12.48
C HIS A 75 10.33 -9.34 -13.77
N ALA A 76 10.81 -10.58 -13.86
CA ALA A 76 11.63 -11.02 -14.98
C ALA A 76 10.82 -11.22 -16.28
N ASP A 77 9.60 -11.75 -16.15
CA ASP A 77 8.73 -12.15 -17.25
C ASP A 77 7.24 -12.03 -16.86
N ASP A 78 6.35 -12.21 -17.84
CA ASP A 78 4.91 -12.01 -17.65
C ASP A 78 4.24 -13.13 -16.83
N TRP A 79 4.73 -14.37 -16.92
CA TRP A 79 4.27 -15.47 -16.08
C TRP A 79 4.68 -15.30 -14.62
N HIS A 80 5.92 -14.86 -14.37
CA HIS A 80 6.41 -14.54 -13.03
C HIS A 80 5.57 -13.41 -12.41
N LEU A 81 5.23 -12.36 -13.17
CA LEU A 81 4.29 -11.34 -12.71
C LEU A 81 2.91 -11.93 -12.42
N TYR A 82 2.34 -12.72 -13.35
CA TYR A 82 1.01 -13.31 -13.23
C TYR A 82 0.85 -14.10 -11.92
N PHE A 83 1.73 -15.07 -11.67
CA PHE A 83 1.63 -15.91 -10.47
C PHE A 83 1.84 -15.12 -9.18
N ASN A 84 2.76 -14.14 -9.17
CA ASN A 84 2.96 -13.27 -8.02
C ASN A 84 1.70 -12.43 -7.73
N MET A 85 1.12 -11.82 -8.77
CA MET A 85 -0.02 -10.92 -8.60
C MET A 85 -1.31 -11.67 -8.27
N VAL A 86 -1.56 -12.85 -8.84
CA VAL A 86 -2.69 -13.70 -8.42
C VAL A 86 -2.53 -14.14 -6.96
N SER A 87 -1.33 -14.54 -6.55
CA SER A 87 -1.04 -14.90 -5.17
C SER A 87 -1.21 -13.69 -4.22
N MET A 88 -0.79 -12.50 -4.64
CA MET A 88 -1.01 -11.24 -3.92
C MET A 88 -2.50 -10.90 -3.80
N LEU A 89 -3.27 -11.07 -4.87
CA LEU A 89 -4.71 -10.77 -4.89
C LEU A 89 -5.44 -11.55 -3.79
N TRP A 90 -5.29 -12.87 -3.78
CA TRP A 90 -5.99 -13.73 -2.80
C TRP A 90 -5.47 -13.54 -1.37
N LYS A 91 -4.14 -13.51 -1.17
CA LYS A 91 -3.54 -13.31 0.17
C LYS A 91 -3.82 -11.91 0.70
N GLY A 92 -3.73 -10.90 -0.15
CA GLY A 92 -3.96 -9.49 0.14
C GLY A 92 -5.40 -9.25 0.57
N ILE A 93 -6.40 -9.73 -0.19
CA ILE A 93 -7.82 -9.60 0.18
C ILE A 93 -8.07 -10.17 1.59
N MET A 94 -7.57 -11.38 1.88
CA MET A 94 -7.80 -12.02 3.18
C MET A 94 -7.08 -11.29 4.32
N LEU A 95 -5.83 -10.90 4.11
CA LEU A 95 -5.02 -10.25 5.14
C LEU A 95 -5.46 -8.81 5.38
N GLU A 96 -5.77 -8.04 4.34
CA GLU A 96 -6.15 -6.64 4.47
C GLU A 96 -7.47 -6.47 5.21
N ARG A 97 -8.44 -7.34 4.92
CA ARG A 97 -9.72 -7.38 5.65
C ARG A 97 -9.55 -7.74 7.12
N LYS A 98 -8.50 -8.49 7.47
CA LYS A 98 -8.24 -8.95 8.83
C LYS A 98 -7.36 -8.01 9.64
N LEU A 99 -6.39 -7.36 8.99
CA LEU A 99 -5.35 -6.55 9.61
C LEU A 99 -5.58 -5.04 9.45
N GLY A 100 -6.43 -4.64 8.51
CA GLY A 100 -6.62 -3.26 8.10
C GLY A 100 -5.58 -2.81 7.07
N SER A 101 -5.98 -1.89 6.19
CA SER A 101 -5.18 -1.39 5.07
C SER A 101 -3.87 -0.74 5.52
N ALA A 102 -3.90 0.20 6.47
CA ALA A 102 -2.70 0.92 6.90
C ALA A 102 -1.64 -0.02 7.50
N TRP A 103 -2.05 -0.99 8.31
CA TRP A 103 -1.13 -1.97 8.90
C TRP A 103 -0.58 -2.94 7.85
N LEU A 104 -1.40 -3.40 6.91
CA LEU A 104 -0.92 -4.25 5.81
C LEU A 104 0.08 -3.51 4.91
N ALA A 105 -0.17 -2.25 4.58
CA ALA A 105 0.76 -1.44 3.79
C ALA A 105 2.12 -1.32 4.49
N TYR A 106 2.10 -1.05 5.80
CA TYR A 106 3.33 -1.00 6.60
C TYR A 106 4.05 -2.35 6.66
N ILE A 107 3.32 -3.46 6.80
CA ILE A 107 3.88 -4.81 6.72
C ILE A 107 4.57 -5.05 5.38
N ILE A 108 3.90 -4.77 4.26
CA ILE A 108 4.44 -4.99 2.92
C ILE A 108 5.72 -4.17 2.72
N ALA A 109 5.73 -2.90 3.15
CA ALA A 109 6.91 -2.04 3.04
C ALA A 109 8.10 -2.58 3.86
N VAL A 110 7.88 -2.93 5.13
CA VAL A 110 8.94 -3.46 6.00
C VAL A 110 9.44 -4.81 5.50
N PHE A 111 8.54 -5.71 5.10
CA PHE A 111 8.91 -7.03 4.61
C PHE A 111 9.70 -6.95 3.32
N SER A 112 9.33 -6.06 2.39
CA SER A 112 10.05 -5.88 1.12
C SER A 112 11.54 -5.58 1.35
N VAL A 113 11.86 -4.71 2.31
CA VAL A 113 13.25 -4.37 2.66
C VAL A 113 13.92 -5.49 3.47
N LEU A 114 13.26 -5.96 4.53
CA LEU A 114 13.86 -6.92 5.45
C LEU A 114 14.17 -8.26 4.78
N ILE A 115 13.32 -8.71 3.85
CA ILE A 115 13.55 -9.92 3.07
C ILE A 115 14.81 -9.77 2.21
N GLY A 116 15.04 -8.61 1.61
CA GLY A 116 16.28 -8.36 0.86
C GLY A 116 17.53 -8.41 1.75
N VAL A 117 17.45 -7.91 2.98
CA VAL A 117 18.54 -8.02 3.97
C VAL A 117 18.81 -9.47 4.35
N VAL A 118 17.76 -10.23 4.68
CA VAL A 118 17.89 -11.66 5.05
C VAL A 118 18.39 -12.48 3.86
N TYR A 119 17.91 -12.21 2.64
CA TYR A 119 18.40 -12.83 1.42
C TYR A 119 19.91 -12.65 1.26
N MET A 120 20.42 -11.41 1.36
CA MET A 120 21.86 -11.16 1.25
C MET A 120 22.65 -11.86 2.36
N ALA A 121 22.13 -11.91 3.58
CA ALA A 121 22.77 -12.63 4.67
C ALA A 121 22.86 -14.14 4.41
N LEU A 122 21.79 -14.74 3.85
CA LEU A 122 21.77 -16.15 3.46
C LEU A 122 22.76 -16.44 2.33
N GLU A 123 22.75 -15.65 1.25
CA GLU A 123 23.68 -15.82 0.13
C GLU A 123 25.14 -15.61 0.54
N TYR A 124 25.40 -14.63 1.42
CA TYR A 124 26.73 -14.44 1.98
C TYR A 124 27.17 -15.64 2.83
N ALA A 125 26.31 -16.14 3.71
CA ALA A 125 26.60 -17.31 4.53
C ALA A 125 26.85 -18.56 3.68
N LEU A 126 26.05 -18.77 2.62
CA LEU A 126 26.25 -19.88 1.67
C LEU A 126 27.59 -19.76 0.95
N ALA A 127 27.96 -18.56 0.52
CA ALA A 127 29.24 -18.32 -0.14
C ALA A 127 30.43 -18.67 0.77
N GLU A 128 30.38 -18.28 2.04
CA GLU A 128 31.46 -18.58 3.00
C GLU A 128 31.49 -20.06 3.39
N LEU A 129 30.32 -20.69 3.61
CA LEU A 129 30.23 -22.08 4.03
C LEU A 129 30.67 -23.07 2.93
N LEU A 130 30.34 -22.76 1.68
CA LEU A 130 30.69 -23.60 0.53
C LEU A 130 32.01 -23.20 -0.13
N GLY A 131 32.61 -22.08 0.29
CA GLY A 131 33.82 -21.53 -0.33
C GLY A 131 33.61 -21.08 -1.77
N ASP A 132 32.37 -20.80 -2.17
CA ASP A 132 32.00 -20.46 -3.55
C ASP A 132 31.52 -19.00 -3.65
N PRO A 133 32.32 -18.09 -4.25
CA PRO A 133 31.96 -16.68 -4.36
C PRO A 133 30.81 -16.42 -5.35
N THR A 134 30.39 -17.39 -6.16
CA THR A 134 29.29 -17.21 -7.13
C THR A 134 27.98 -16.85 -6.45
N TYR A 135 27.70 -17.38 -5.24
CA TYR A 135 26.53 -17.02 -4.43
C TYR A 135 26.43 -15.52 -4.15
N LYS A 136 27.57 -14.81 -4.01
CA LYS A 136 27.58 -13.35 -3.82
C LYS A 136 27.14 -12.57 -5.05
N MET A 137 27.19 -13.20 -6.23
CA MET A 137 26.83 -12.63 -7.53
C MET A 137 25.41 -12.99 -7.97
N ILE A 138 24.74 -13.94 -7.30
CA ILE A 138 23.38 -14.36 -7.64
C ILE A 138 22.42 -13.17 -7.48
N CYS A 139 21.72 -12.91 -8.57
CA CYS A 139 20.88 -11.74 -8.80
C CYS A 139 19.41 -12.18 -8.67
N ALA A 140 18.70 -11.61 -7.70
CA ALA A 140 17.29 -11.93 -7.44
C ALA A 140 16.38 -10.70 -7.67
N VAL A 141 15.17 -10.96 -8.17
CA VAL A 141 14.08 -10.00 -8.34
C VAL A 141 12.75 -10.68 -8.08
N GLY A 142 11.72 -9.89 -7.79
CA GLY A 142 10.34 -10.35 -7.71
C GLY A 142 9.72 -10.23 -6.33
N PHE A 143 8.39 -10.13 -6.33
CA PHE A 143 7.59 -9.94 -5.13
C PHE A 143 7.39 -11.25 -4.33
N SER A 144 7.87 -12.38 -4.85
CA SER A 144 7.60 -13.72 -4.33
C SER A 144 8.06 -13.92 -2.89
N GLY A 145 9.22 -13.38 -2.49
CA GLY A 145 9.66 -13.42 -1.09
C GLY A 145 8.63 -12.78 -0.15
N VAL A 146 8.07 -11.64 -0.53
CA VAL A 146 7.00 -10.96 0.23
C VAL A 146 5.76 -11.87 0.30
N LEU A 147 5.41 -12.54 -0.78
CA LEU A 147 4.27 -13.48 -0.82
C LEU A 147 4.45 -14.69 0.08
N PHE A 148 5.67 -15.21 0.20
CA PHE A 148 6.00 -16.26 1.17
C PHE A 148 5.85 -15.75 2.61
N ALA A 149 6.33 -14.55 2.91
CA ALA A 149 6.11 -13.94 4.22
C ALA A 149 4.60 -13.75 4.50
N LEU A 150 3.84 -13.23 3.54
CA LEU A 150 2.39 -13.07 3.66
C LEU A 150 1.67 -14.43 3.78
N LYS A 151 2.18 -15.51 3.17
CA LYS A 151 1.65 -16.87 3.38
C LYS A 151 1.80 -17.30 4.84
N VAL A 152 2.97 -17.09 5.44
CA VAL A 152 3.20 -17.39 6.87
C VAL A 152 2.22 -16.58 7.75
N LEU A 153 2.06 -15.29 7.48
CA LEU A 153 1.10 -14.43 8.20
C LEU A 153 -0.33 -14.93 8.03
N ASN A 154 -0.71 -15.29 6.81
CA ASN A 154 -2.05 -15.77 6.54
C ASN A 154 -2.33 -17.09 7.27
N ASN A 155 -1.36 -18.00 7.34
CA ASN A 155 -1.50 -19.25 8.09
C ASN A 155 -1.61 -19.00 9.60
N HIS A 156 -0.85 -18.03 10.13
CA HIS A 156 -0.91 -17.64 11.53
C HIS A 156 -2.25 -17.00 11.91
N TYR A 157 -2.73 -16.05 11.10
CA TYR A 157 -3.98 -15.36 11.38
C TYR A 157 -5.22 -16.19 11.00
N ASN A 158 -5.11 -17.16 10.10
CA ASN A 158 -6.21 -18.03 9.70
C ASN A 158 -5.88 -19.52 9.98
N PRO A 159 -5.77 -19.92 11.27
CA PRO A 159 -5.46 -21.29 11.64
C PRO A 159 -6.60 -22.25 11.27
N GLY A 160 -6.29 -23.54 11.13
CA GLY A 160 -7.28 -24.60 10.88
C GLY A 160 -7.80 -24.70 9.45
N ARG A 161 -7.35 -23.84 8.53
CA ARG A 161 -7.67 -23.98 7.09
C ARG A 161 -6.71 -24.93 6.38
N PHE A 162 -7.19 -25.41 5.24
CA PHE A 162 -6.40 -26.09 4.23
C PHE A 162 -6.05 -25.09 3.12
N SER A 163 -4.86 -25.25 2.55
CA SER A 163 -4.42 -24.55 1.36
C SER A 163 -4.28 -25.55 0.23
N SER A 164 -4.77 -25.19 -0.96
CA SER A 164 -4.47 -25.95 -2.17
C SER A 164 -3.06 -25.61 -2.65
N VAL A 165 -2.21 -26.62 -2.81
CA VAL A 165 -0.89 -26.52 -3.45
C VAL A 165 -0.85 -27.58 -4.56
N LEU A 166 -0.68 -27.16 -5.81
CA LEU A 166 -0.78 -28.04 -7.00
C LEU A 166 -2.07 -28.88 -7.05
N GLY A 167 -3.20 -28.32 -6.60
CA GLY A 167 -4.50 -29.00 -6.58
C GLY A 167 -4.71 -29.93 -5.37
N MET A 168 -3.70 -30.16 -4.54
CA MET A 168 -3.81 -30.98 -3.33
C MET A 168 -4.13 -30.12 -2.10
N GLN A 169 -5.08 -30.57 -1.28
CA GLN A 169 -5.41 -29.90 -0.01
C GLN A 169 -4.37 -30.25 1.06
N ILE A 170 -3.62 -29.24 1.49
CA ILE A 170 -2.56 -29.39 2.48
C ILE A 170 -2.91 -28.57 3.71
N SER A 171 -2.69 -29.14 4.89
CA SER A 171 -2.84 -28.39 6.14
C SER A 171 -1.93 -27.17 6.14
N ASN A 172 -2.46 -26.01 6.56
CA ASN A 172 -1.72 -24.75 6.56
C ASN A 172 -0.37 -24.81 7.30
N LYS A 173 -0.19 -25.73 8.26
CA LYS A 173 1.11 -25.93 8.94
C LYS A 173 2.25 -26.32 7.99
N TYR A 174 1.95 -27.07 6.93
CA TYR A 174 2.94 -27.55 5.96
C TYR A 174 2.89 -26.81 4.63
N ALA A 175 1.78 -26.12 4.35
CA ALA A 175 1.52 -25.50 3.05
C ALA A 175 2.66 -24.59 2.57
N CYS A 176 3.30 -23.83 3.47
CA CYS A 176 4.38 -22.92 3.09
C CYS A 176 5.65 -23.66 2.63
N TRP A 177 6.00 -24.77 3.30
CA TRP A 177 7.15 -25.60 2.96
C TRP A 177 6.90 -26.43 1.69
N VAL A 178 5.68 -26.96 1.53
CA VAL A 178 5.32 -27.69 0.31
C VAL A 178 5.29 -26.75 -0.90
N GLU A 179 4.76 -25.53 -0.74
CA GLU A 179 4.78 -24.50 -1.79
C GLU A 179 6.20 -24.09 -2.18
N LEU A 180 7.13 -24.01 -1.20
CA LEU A 180 8.55 -23.75 -1.46
C LEU A 180 9.17 -24.85 -2.34
N VAL A 181 8.98 -26.13 -1.98
CA VAL A 181 9.53 -27.26 -2.74
C VAL A 181 8.88 -27.32 -4.13
N ALA A 182 7.56 -27.21 -4.21
CA ALA A 182 6.82 -27.27 -5.45
C ALA A 182 7.28 -26.21 -6.46
N ILE A 183 7.48 -24.96 -6.02
CA ILE A 183 7.92 -23.87 -6.90
C ILE A 183 9.31 -24.13 -7.46
N HIS A 184 10.24 -24.72 -6.70
CA HIS A 184 11.58 -25.01 -7.20
C HIS A 184 11.64 -26.22 -8.14
N LEU A 185 10.72 -27.17 -7.98
CA LEU A 185 10.57 -28.27 -8.93
C LEU A 185 9.98 -27.79 -10.27
N VAL A 186 9.01 -26.88 -10.22
CA VAL A 186 8.35 -26.35 -11.43
C VAL A 186 9.17 -25.26 -12.11
N SER A 187 9.87 -24.43 -11.34
CA SER A 187 10.65 -23.29 -11.83
C SER A 187 11.99 -23.19 -11.08
N PRO A 188 12.98 -24.02 -11.47
CA PRO A 188 14.29 -24.05 -10.82
C PRO A 188 15.09 -22.75 -11.00
N GLY A 189 14.68 -21.88 -11.93
CA GLY A 189 15.26 -20.54 -12.12
C GLY A 189 14.84 -19.51 -11.06
N THR A 190 13.96 -19.86 -10.12
CA THR A 190 13.55 -18.97 -9.03
C THR A 190 14.52 -19.03 -7.83
N SER A 191 14.62 -17.95 -7.07
CA SER A 191 15.57 -17.85 -5.95
C SER A 191 15.07 -18.58 -4.70
N PHE A 192 15.69 -19.72 -4.38
CA PHE A 192 15.43 -20.47 -3.16
C PHE A 192 15.70 -19.66 -1.90
N ALA A 193 16.86 -19.01 -1.85
CA ALA A 193 17.24 -18.16 -0.74
C ALA A 193 16.25 -16.99 -0.56
N GLY A 194 15.74 -16.41 -1.65
CA GLY A 194 14.74 -15.33 -1.60
C GLY A 194 13.41 -15.79 -1.01
N HIS A 195 12.91 -16.96 -1.43
CA HIS A 195 11.69 -17.54 -0.87
C HIS A 195 11.87 -17.95 0.60
N LEU A 196 13.00 -18.59 0.94
CA LEU A 196 13.35 -18.95 2.31
C LEU A 196 13.45 -17.72 3.21
N ALA A 197 14.09 -16.63 2.74
CA ALA A 197 14.14 -15.35 3.44
C ALA A 197 12.73 -14.81 3.74
N GLY A 198 11.81 -14.93 2.78
CA GLY A 198 10.39 -14.62 2.98
C GLY A 198 9.76 -15.40 4.13
N ILE A 199 9.94 -16.72 4.17
CA ILE A 199 9.43 -17.58 5.24
C ILE A 199 10.03 -17.16 6.59
N LEU A 200 11.34 -16.97 6.66
CA LEU A 200 12.04 -16.57 7.89
C LEU A 200 11.53 -15.21 8.39
N VAL A 201 11.36 -14.22 7.52
CA VAL A 201 10.78 -12.91 7.89
C VAL A 201 9.34 -13.04 8.38
N GLY A 202 8.53 -13.87 7.71
CA GLY A 202 7.19 -14.20 8.18
C GLY A 202 7.19 -14.80 9.58
N LEU A 203 8.09 -15.76 9.86
CA LEU A 203 8.23 -16.40 11.17
C LEU A 203 8.74 -15.43 12.24
N MET A 204 9.71 -14.57 11.90
CA MET A 204 10.18 -13.50 12.78
C MET A 204 9.06 -12.55 13.18
N TYR A 205 8.09 -12.31 12.28
CA TYR A 205 6.90 -11.51 12.58
C TYR A 205 5.88 -12.24 13.44
N THR A 206 5.57 -13.50 13.13
CA THR A 206 4.48 -14.22 13.80
C THR A 206 4.87 -14.83 15.15
N VAL A 207 6.11 -15.32 15.25
CA VAL A 207 6.65 -15.99 16.45
C VAL A 207 7.71 -15.13 17.15
N GLY A 208 8.48 -14.37 16.37
CA GLY A 208 9.58 -13.55 16.87
C GLY A 208 9.18 -12.15 17.36
N PRO A 209 10.19 -11.30 17.68
CA PRO A 209 9.97 -9.97 18.24
C PRO A 209 9.57 -8.92 17.19
N LEU A 210 9.66 -9.23 15.89
CA LEU A 210 9.54 -8.24 14.81
C LEU A 210 8.19 -7.52 14.85
N LYS A 211 7.08 -8.21 15.14
CA LYS A 211 5.77 -7.58 15.29
C LYS A 211 5.72 -6.56 16.43
N ARG A 212 6.41 -6.81 17.55
CA ARG A 212 6.47 -5.87 18.69
C ARG A 212 7.29 -4.63 18.32
N ILE A 213 8.44 -4.82 17.68
CA ILE A 213 9.31 -3.74 17.19
C ILE A 213 8.55 -2.87 16.20
N MET A 214 7.91 -3.49 15.20
CA MET A 214 7.10 -2.79 14.20
C MET A 214 5.97 -1.98 14.82
N LYS A 215 5.28 -2.51 15.85
CA LYS A 215 4.22 -1.76 16.55
C LYS A 215 4.77 -0.55 17.28
N ALA A 216 5.92 -0.69 17.96
CA ALA A 216 6.57 0.43 18.62
C ALA A 216 6.97 1.52 17.61
N CYS A 217 7.61 1.13 16.50
CA CYS A 217 7.98 2.07 15.43
C CYS A 217 6.76 2.74 14.80
N TYR A 218 5.66 2.00 14.58
CA TYR A 218 4.43 2.53 14.01
C TYR A 218 3.77 3.57 14.93
N PHE A 219 3.76 3.33 16.25
CA PHE A 219 3.22 4.28 17.22
C PHE A 219 4.06 5.57 17.31
N VAL A 220 5.39 5.44 17.28
CA VAL A 220 6.31 6.59 17.24
C VAL A 220 6.08 7.40 15.97
N LEU A 221 6.03 6.74 14.81
CA LEU A 221 5.78 7.39 13.53
C LEU A 221 4.45 8.15 13.53
N LEU A 222 3.37 7.52 14.00
CA LEU A 222 2.05 8.14 14.06
C LEU A 222 2.04 9.35 15.00
N SER A 223 2.71 9.26 16.15
CA SER A 223 2.83 10.36 17.12
C SER A 223 3.62 11.54 16.55
N THR A 224 4.73 11.28 15.84
CA THR A 224 5.52 12.31 15.17
C THR A 224 4.74 12.98 14.04
N VAL A 225 4.01 12.21 13.24
CA VAL A 225 3.16 12.75 12.17
C VAL A 225 2.02 13.57 12.76
N ALA A 226 1.34 13.07 13.80
CA ALA A 226 0.28 13.81 14.48
C ALA A 226 0.80 15.13 15.08
N PHE A 227 1.98 15.13 15.72
CA PHE A 227 2.61 16.34 16.21
C PHE A 227 2.93 17.34 15.09
N HIS A 228 3.46 16.85 13.96
CA HIS A 228 3.72 17.69 12.79
C HIS A 228 2.45 18.24 12.16
N PHE A 229 1.37 17.45 12.06
CA PHE A 229 0.08 17.92 11.54
C PHE A 229 -0.55 18.94 12.48
N SER A 230 -0.50 18.75 13.79
CA SER A 230 -0.92 19.77 14.76
C SER A 230 -0.10 21.05 14.64
N GLY A 231 1.21 20.94 14.42
CA GLY A 231 2.08 22.07 14.14
C GLY A 231 1.77 22.77 12.82
N ILE A 232 1.44 22.02 11.76
CA ILE A 232 1.01 22.56 10.46
C ILE A 232 -0.36 23.21 10.58
N SER A 233 -1.32 22.60 11.29
CA SER A 233 -2.64 23.20 11.57
C SER A 233 -2.49 24.52 12.32
N TYR A 234 -1.65 24.58 13.35
CA TYR A 234 -1.33 25.80 14.09
C TYR A 234 -0.62 26.86 13.23
N LEU A 235 0.29 26.45 12.35
CA LEU A 235 0.97 27.35 11.42
C LEU A 235 0.06 27.82 10.28
N LEU A 236 -0.86 26.99 9.80
CA LEU A 236 -1.88 27.36 8.81
C LEU A 236 -2.93 28.29 9.44
N GLU A 237 -3.30 28.09 10.70
CA GLU A 237 -4.15 29.01 11.47
C GLU A 237 -3.48 30.38 11.68
N LYS A 238 -2.15 30.40 11.86
CA LYS A 238 -1.37 31.65 11.90
C LYS A 238 -1.10 32.29 10.53
N ALA A 239 -0.90 31.49 9.48
CA ALA A 239 -0.58 31.96 8.14
C ALA A 239 -1.83 32.40 7.36
N PHE A 240 -2.98 31.81 7.68
CA PHE A 240 -4.30 32.22 7.25
C PHE A 240 -5.15 32.47 8.50
N PRO A 241 -4.95 33.60 9.19
CA PRO A 241 -5.91 34.00 10.21
C PRO A 241 -7.24 34.11 9.47
N SER A 242 -8.18 33.22 9.83
CA SER A 242 -9.51 33.23 9.26
C SER A 242 -9.99 34.68 9.26
N CYS A 243 -10.48 35.18 8.12
CA CYS A 243 -11.19 36.45 8.08
C CYS A 243 -12.21 36.39 9.21
N LYS A 244 -11.91 37.08 10.32
CA LYS A 244 -12.90 37.33 11.36
C LYS A 244 -13.99 38.09 10.63
N TYR A 245 -15.11 37.43 10.41
CA TYR A 245 -16.31 38.11 10.01
C TYR A 245 -16.56 39.14 11.10
N TYR A 246 -16.39 40.42 10.78
CA TYR A 246 -16.92 41.47 11.62
C TYR A 246 -18.42 41.22 11.66
N ASP A 247 -18.92 40.72 12.80
CA ASP A 247 -20.34 40.73 13.10
C ASP A 247 -20.79 42.19 13.07
N ARG A 248 -21.39 42.58 11.95
CA ARG A 248 -22.22 43.78 11.86
C ARG A 248 -23.45 43.48 12.70
N PRO A 249 -23.92 44.39 13.58
CA PRO A 249 -25.03 44.11 14.47
C PRO A 249 -26.32 44.00 13.65
N GLY A 250 -26.67 42.78 13.26
CA GLY A 250 -27.95 42.42 12.68
C GLY A 250 -28.84 41.87 13.79
N TYR A 251 -29.94 42.56 14.05
CA TYR A 251 -31.00 42.23 15.00
C TYR A 251 -31.13 40.73 15.29
N GLU A 252 -30.87 40.35 16.54
CA GLU A 252 -31.23 39.06 17.09
C GLU A 252 -32.75 38.87 17.05
N TYR A 253 -33.20 37.84 16.34
CA TYR A 253 -34.35 37.07 16.78
C TYR A 253 -33.92 35.61 16.90
N SER A 254 -33.09 35.34 17.91
CA SER A 254 -32.71 33.99 18.31
C SER A 254 -33.83 33.39 19.15
N THR A 255 -34.83 32.77 18.50
CA THR A 255 -35.73 31.86 19.21
C THR A 255 -34.97 30.58 19.56
N ARG A 256 -34.62 30.48 20.84
CA ARG A 256 -34.06 29.31 21.52
C ARG A 256 -34.85 28.04 21.14
N ARG A 257 -34.20 27.06 20.49
CA ARG A 257 -34.80 25.74 20.26
C ARG A 257 -34.99 25.06 21.62
N ASN A 258 -36.23 24.81 22.00
CA ASN A 258 -36.59 24.08 23.20
C ASN A 258 -37.36 22.83 22.76
N TYR A 259 -36.70 21.68 22.76
CA TYR A 259 -37.34 20.39 22.47
C TYR A 259 -38.05 19.81 23.71
N ASP A 260 -37.92 20.46 24.87
CA ASP A 260 -38.48 20.02 26.16
C ASP A 260 -39.71 20.84 26.60
N VAL A 261 -40.51 21.35 25.64
CA VAL A 261 -41.78 22.00 25.98
C VAL A 261 -42.81 20.92 26.33
N TYR A 262 -43.14 20.79 27.62
CA TYR A 262 -44.18 19.91 28.13
C TYR A 262 -45.52 20.15 27.40
N THR A 263 -46.01 19.13 26.69
CA THR A 263 -47.21 19.21 25.83
C THR A 263 -48.52 18.82 26.55
N GLY A 264 -48.48 18.60 27.86
CA GLY A 264 -49.67 18.24 28.64
C GLY A 264 -50.68 19.39 28.70
N GLY A 265 -51.86 19.18 28.10
CA GLY A 265 -52.97 20.16 28.07
C GLY A 265 -53.47 20.55 26.67
N LEU A 266 -52.85 20.06 25.61
CA LEU A 266 -53.31 20.23 24.22
C LEU A 266 -54.12 19.02 23.77
N THR A 267 -55.05 19.19 22.83
CA THR A 267 -55.73 18.03 22.21
C THR A 267 -54.77 17.28 21.29
N GLU A 268 -55.08 16.01 20.98
CA GLU A 268 -54.20 15.16 20.18
C GLU A 268 -53.94 15.75 18.78
N GLU A 269 -54.93 16.43 18.20
CA GLU A 269 -54.82 17.08 16.90
C GLU A 269 -53.79 18.21 16.89
N GLU A 270 -53.77 19.04 17.95
CA GLU A 270 -52.84 20.17 18.07
C GLU A 270 -51.39 19.73 18.28
N GLN A 271 -51.20 18.59 18.97
CA GLN A 271 -49.87 17.99 19.11
C GLN A 271 -49.36 17.44 17.77
N LEU A 272 -50.24 16.78 17.01
CA LEU A 272 -49.90 16.21 15.71
C LEU A 272 -49.55 17.29 14.69
N GLU A 273 -50.31 18.38 14.64
CA GLU A 273 -50.08 19.49 13.72
C GLU A 273 -48.73 20.16 13.98
N ARG A 274 -48.36 20.36 15.27
CA ARG A 274 -47.05 20.90 15.64
C ARG A 274 -45.90 19.98 15.29
N ALA A 275 -46.06 18.67 15.43
CA ALA A 275 -45.04 17.69 15.03
C ALA A 275 -44.80 17.72 13.50
N VAL A 276 -45.88 17.81 12.72
CA VAL A 276 -45.81 17.89 11.24
C VAL A 276 -45.12 19.18 10.79
N LEU A 277 -45.48 20.34 11.38
CA LEU A 277 -44.85 21.62 11.06
C LEU A 277 -43.34 21.63 11.37
N ASN A 278 -42.94 21.03 12.49
CA ASN A 278 -41.52 20.91 12.85
C ASN A 278 -40.74 20.03 11.87
N SER A 279 -41.32 18.93 11.39
CA SER A 279 -40.70 18.06 10.38
C SER A 279 -40.55 18.73 9.01
N LEU A 280 -41.55 19.54 8.61
CA LEU A 280 -41.48 20.32 7.36
C LEU A 280 -40.37 21.38 7.40
N ASN A 281 -40.20 22.05 8.54
CA ASN A 281 -39.16 23.06 8.74
C ASN A 281 -37.75 22.44 8.73
N GLU A 282 -37.61 21.20 9.23
CA GLU A 282 -36.36 20.44 9.19
C GLU A 282 -35.97 20.01 7.76
N ARG A 283 -36.94 19.58 6.95
CA ARG A 283 -36.74 19.30 5.51
C ARG A 283 -36.32 20.55 4.73
N GLY A 284 -36.95 21.70 4.99
CA GLY A 284 -36.62 22.98 4.34
C GLY A 284 -35.19 23.45 4.64
N ARG A 285 -34.71 23.28 5.88
CA ARG A 285 -33.33 23.60 6.27
C ARG A 285 -32.30 22.67 5.66
N ASN A 286 -32.56 21.36 5.62
CA ASN A 286 -31.64 20.40 4.99
C ASN A 286 -31.54 20.62 3.47
N HIS A 287 -32.60 21.10 2.82
CA HIS A 287 -32.59 21.46 1.40
C HIS A 287 -31.80 22.76 1.10
N MET A 288 -31.71 23.68 2.07
CA MET A 288 -30.87 24.88 1.99
C MET A 288 -29.40 24.60 2.32
N LEU A 289 -29.12 23.72 3.29
CA LEU A 289 -27.77 23.22 3.59
C LEU A 289 -27.19 22.37 2.44
N GLY A 290 -28.04 21.66 1.68
CA GLY A 290 -27.62 20.92 0.47
C GLY A 290 -27.23 21.79 -0.73
N ARG A 291 -27.49 23.11 -0.71
CA ARG A 291 -27.09 24.05 -1.78
C ARG A 291 -25.88 24.92 -1.45
N VAL A 292 -25.40 24.92 -0.21
CA VAL A 292 -24.17 25.62 0.21
C VAL A 292 -23.07 24.58 0.46
N GLY A 293 -22.70 23.89 -0.61
CA GLY A 293 -21.67 22.85 -0.63
C GLY A 293 -20.90 22.85 -1.95
N ARG A 294 -20.58 24.04 -2.47
CA ARG A 294 -19.63 24.20 -3.59
C ARG A 294 -18.66 25.33 -3.31
N CYS A 295 -17.70 25.05 -2.43
CA CYS A 295 -16.37 25.65 -2.47
C CYS A 295 -15.34 24.52 -2.66
N PHE A 296 -15.36 23.90 -3.84
CA PHE A 296 -14.19 23.23 -4.38
C PHE A 296 -13.52 24.26 -5.30
N ASP A 297 -12.69 25.14 -4.73
CA ASP A 297 -11.82 25.98 -5.56
C ASP A 297 -10.54 25.19 -5.84
N ALA A 298 -10.47 24.59 -7.04
CA ALA A 298 -9.37 23.78 -7.54
C ALA A 298 -8.13 24.61 -7.94
N ARG A 299 -7.95 25.81 -7.38
CA ARG A 299 -6.81 26.70 -7.66
C ARG A 299 -5.48 26.33 -6.97
N PRO A 300 -5.40 25.56 -5.87
CA PRO A 300 -4.09 25.19 -5.30
C PRO A 300 -3.32 24.14 -6.12
N LEU A 301 -4.03 23.27 -6.86
CA LEU A 301 -3.43 22.18 -7.64
C LEU A 301 -2.77 22.67 -8.95
N LEU A 302 -3.25 23.76 -9.54
CA LEU A 302 -2.65 24.37 -10.73
C LEU A 302 -1.39 25.21 -10.43
N LEU A 303 -1.27 25.76 -9.22
CA LEU A 303 -0.10 26.53 -8.78
C LEU A 303 1.11 25.65 -8.41
N TYR A 304 0.88 24.38 -8.03
CA TYR A 304 1.97 23.42 -7.84
C TYR A 304 2.47 22.82 -9.17
N ALA A 305 1.57 22.60 -10.14
CA ALA A 305 1.94 22.13 -11.47
C ALA A 305 2.77 23.17 -12.26
N SER A 306 2.50 24.47 -12.10
CA SER A 306 3.26 25.53 -12.77
C SER A 306 4.67 25.75 -12.16
N LYS A 307 4.84 25.58 -10.84
CA LYS A 307 6.15 25.64 -10.18
C LYS A 307 7.05 24.44 -10.54
N LEU A 308 6.49 23.24 -10.67
CA LEU A 308 7.25 22.06 -11.13
C LEU A 308 7.69 22.17 -12.59
N CYS A 309 6.88 22.79 -13.45
CA CYS A 309 7.24 23.03 -14.85
C CYS A 309 8.32 24.13 -15.00
N SER A 310 8.32 25.14 -14.12
CA SER A 310 9.34 26.21 -14.08
C SER A 310 10.71 25.72 -13.56
N LEU A 311 10.72 24.85 -12.55
CA LEU A 311 11.94 24.19 -12.05
C LEU A 311 12.61 23.29 -13.11
N HIS A 312 11.82 22.62 -13.95
CA HIS A 312 12.36 21.78 -15.04
C HIS A 312 12.95 22.59 -16.20
N ARG A 313 12.47 23.83 -16.46
CA ARG A 313 13.09 24.75 -17.43
C ARG A 313 14.36 25.41 -16.89
N SER A 314 14.40 25.75 -15.60
CA SER A 314 15.59 26.36 -14.99
C SER A 314 16.78 25.38 -14.90
N CYS A 315 16.54 24.08 -14.64
CA CYS A 315 17.60 23.06 -14.68
C CYS A 315 18.10 22.71 -16.09
N ARG A 316 17.33 22.98 -17.16
CA ARG A 316 17.79 22.77 -18.55
C ARG A 316 18.73 23.86 -19.04
N ASN A 317 18.61 25.09 -18.53
CA ASN A 317 19.46 26.22 -18.92
C ASN A 317 20.79 26.33 -18.15
N LEU A 318 20.96 25.58 -17.06
CA LEU A 318 22.22 25.53 -16.30
C LEU A 318 23.22 24.48 -16.83
N LYS A 319 22.77 23.52 -17.65
CA LYS A 319 23.66 22.54 -18.31
C LYS A 319 24.24 22.98 -19.65
N SER A 320 23.86 24.15 -20.18
CA SER A 320 24.40 24.65 -21.46
C SER A 320 25.35 25.87 -21.32
N LYS A 321 25.83 26.18 -20.12
CA LYS A 321 26.71 27.35 -19.87
C LYS A 321 28.05 27.07 -19.20
N ASN A 322 28.44 25.81 -19.02
CA ASN A 322 29.81 25.42 -18.62
C ASN A 322 30.46 24.52 -19.67
N MET A 323 30.56 25.03 -20.90
CA MET A 323 31.47 24.49 -21.92
C MET A 323 32.09 25.66 -22.67
N PHE A 324 33.02 26.33 -21.97
CA PHE A 324 34.23 26.97 -22.48
C PHE A 324 35.25 26.94 -21.34
#